data_AF-A0A6N9QE21-F1
#
_entry.id   AF-A0A6N9QE21-F1
#
_cell.length_a   1.000
_cell.length_b   1.000
_cell.length_c   1.000
_cell.angle_alpha   90.00
_cell.angle_beta   90.00
_cell.angle_gamma   90.00
#
_symmetry.space_group_name_H-M   'P 1'
#
loop_
_entity.id
_entity.type
_entity.pdbx_description
1 polymer ?
#
loop_
_entity_poly.entity_id
_entity_poly.type
_entity_poly.pdbx_seq_one_letter_code
_entity_poly.pdbx_strand_id
1 'polypeptide(L)'
;MLVVLICEVQKYITAKASVEEYIFYQALYLYQALFLMKQNICDHQRNTEAGVPDNLLDETSRMIQSEIFALQSTDYAPFKQKNLLLTAHQKFCRETAIDFQPILKGCNAVKIAINKVKIDYLQQNVLNRIVTSADEPLQTVLSIQLGRVSDALRKVDEYLKDIDKYCNQRYDWEKQRGQIHSNYVNIFEAWNFEKEFQKET
;
A
#
# COMPACT_ATOMS: atom_id res chain seq x y z
N MET A 1 25.79 -22.55 34.81
CA MET A 1 24.67 -23.10 34.00
C MET A 1 23.43 -22.22 34.04
N LEU A 2 23.00 -21.72 35.21
CA LEU A 2 21.85 -20.79 35.34
C LEU A 2 22.03 -19.48 34.55
N VAL A 3 23.23 -18.88 34.60
CA VAL A 3 23.55 -17.65 33.85
C VAL A 3 23.38 -17.85 32.34
N VAL A 4 23.86 -18.97 31.79
CA VAL A 4 23.71 -19.29 30.36
C VAL A 4 22.24 -19.43 29.98
N LEU A 5 21.44 -20.12 30.82
CA LEU A 5 20.00 -20.26 30.60
C LEU A 5 19.28 -18.90 30.59
N ILE A 6 19.61 -18.01 31.55
CA ILE A 6 19.04 -16.66 31.60
C ILE A 6 19.40 -15.87 30.34
N CYS A 7 20.66 -15.94 29.89
CA CYS A 7 21.09 -15.27 28.67
C CYS A 7 20.34 -15.79 27.43
N GLU A 8 20.14 -17.10 27.29
CA GLU A 8 19.40 -17.66 26.15
C GLU A 8 17.91 -17.26 26.19
N VAL A 9 17.29 -17.23 27.38
CA VAL A 9 15.90 -16.75 27.53
C VAL A 9 15.79 -15.27 27.14
N GLN A 10 16.74 -14.43 27.58
CA GLN A 10 16.77 -13.01 27.21
C GLN A 10 16.95 -12.82 25.71
N LYS A 11 17.90 -13.52 25.09
CA LYS A 11 18.11 -13.50 23.63
C LYS A 11 16.82 -13.84 22.88
N TYR A 12 16.12 -14.88 23.30
CA TYR A 12 14.84 -15.24 22.70
C TYR A 12 13.78 -14.14 22.84
N ILE A 13 13.62 -13.56 24.03
CA ILE A 13 12.65 -12.48 24.26
C ILE A 13 12.94 -11.28 23.36
N THR A 14 14.20 -10.87 23.26
CA THR A 14 14.63 -9.75 22.42
C THR A 14 14.44 -10.06 20.94
N ALA A 15 14.86 -11.24 20.47
CA ALA A 15 14.70 -11.65 19.07
C ALA A 15 13.21 -11.72 18.69
N LYS A 16 12.37 -12.30 19.54
CA LYS A 16 10.92 -12.36 19.35
C LYS A 16 10.32 -10.96 19.20
N ALA A 17 10.64 -10.05 20.13
CA ALA A 17 10.13 -8.69 20.09
C ALA A 17 10.57 -7.93 18.82
N SER A 18 11.81 -8.13 18.39
CA SER A 18 12.36 -7.51 17.17
C SER A 18 11.66 -8.01 15.91
N VAL A 19 11.36 -9.31 15.81
CA VAL A 19 10.62 -9.85 14.65
C VAL A 19 9.17 -9.36 14.65
N GLU A 20 8.52 -9.26 15.81
CA GLU A 20 7.16 -8.70 15.91
C GLU A 20 7.11 -7.25 15.43
N GLU A 21 8.11 -6.46 15.83
CA GLU A 21 8.28 -5.08 15.39
C GLU A 21 8.53 -4.98 13.89
N TYR A 22 9.39 -5.84 13.35
CA TYR A 22 9.61 -5.92 11.92
C TYR A 22 8.31 -6.21 11.16
N ILE A 23 7.56 -7.25 11.57
CA ILE A 23 6.27 -7.61 10.95
C ILE A 23 5.29 -6.43 10.98
N PHE A 24 5.18 -5.76 12.14
CA PHE A 24 4.30 -4.60 12.28
C PHE A 24 4.67 -3.49 11.30
N TYR A 25 5.96 -3.11 11.22
CA TYR A 25 6.39 -2.01 10.36
C TYR A 25 6.31 -2.35 8.86
N GLN A 26 6.60 -3.58 8.44
CA GLN A 26 6.39 -3.97 7.04
C GLN A 26 4.89 -3.94 6.67
N ALA A 27 4.00 -4.37 7.58
CA ALA A 27 2.56 -4.24 7.37
C ALA A 27 2.09 -2.78 7.36
N LEU A 28 2.71 -1.91 8.16
CA LEU A 28 2.46 -0.46 8.17
C LEU A 28 2.84 0.18 6.84
N TYR A 29 4.02 -0.13 6.30
CA TYR A 29 4.46 0.39 5.00
C TYR A 29 3.58 -0.11 3.86
N LEU A 30 3.15 -1.39 3.92
CA LEU A 30 2.16 -1.92 2.98
C LEU A 30 0.85 -1.13 3.03
N TYR A 31 0.36 -0.81 4.24
CA TYR A 31 -0.83 0.01 4.43
C TYR A 31 -0.68 1.40 3.81
N GLN A 32 0.44 2.06 4.07
CA GLN A 32 0.75 3.39 3.52
C GLN A 32 0.78 3.37 1.98
N ALA A 33 1.42 2.38 1.38
CA ALA A 33 1.50 2.24 -0.07
C ALA A 33 0.12 2.03 -0.72
N LEU A 34 -0.73 1.19 -0.10
CA LEU A 34 -2.12 0.99 -0.54
C LEU A 34 -2.96 2.26 -0.38
N PHE A 35 -2.81 2.95 0.75
CA PHE A 35 -3.52 4.20 1.02
C PHE A 35 -3.15 5.26 -0.01
N LEU A 36 -1.86 5.43 -0.29
CA LEU A 36 -1.38 6.36 -1.31
C LEU A 36 -1.88 5.99 -2.71
N MET A 37 -1.85 4.71 -3.08
CA MET A 37 -2.41 4.24 -4.35
C MET A 37 -3.90 4.61 -4.49
N LYS A 38 -4.67 4.39 -3.42
CA LYS A 38 -6.09 4.75 -3.36
C LYS A 38 -6.29 6.25 -3.56
N GLN A 39 -5.54 7.08 -2.83
CA GLN A 39 -5.70 8.53 -2.91
C GLN A 39 -5.28 9.08 -4.27
N ASN A 40 -4.20 8.57 -4.88
CA ASN A 40 -3.80 8.94 -6.24
C ASN A 40 -4.94 8.72 -7.24
N ILE A 41 -5.64 7.58 -7.16
CA ILE A 41 -6.81 7.31 -8.01
C ILE A 41 -7.94 8.28 -7.70
N CYS A 42 -8.28 8.46 -6.42
CA CYS A 42 -9.38 9.34 -6.00
C CYS A 42 -9.15 10.80 -6.41
N ASP A 43 -7.92 11.30 -6.29
CA ASP A 43 -7.60 12.69 -6.62
C ASP A 43 -7.75 12.95 -8.12
N HIS A 44 -7.26 12.04 -8.98
CA HIS A 44 -7.52 12.15 -10.42
C HIS A 44 -9.00 12.03 -10.76
N GLN A 45 -9.75 11.11 -10.12
CA GLN A 45 -11.18 10.99 -10.34
C GLN A 45 -11.99 12.22 -9.88
N ARG A 46 -11.51 12.96 -8.87
CA ARG A 46 -12.10 14.23 -8.42
C ARG A 46 -11.76 15.39 -9.35
N ASN A 47 -10.56 15.39 -9.92
CA ASN A 47 -10.10 16.40 -10.85
C ASN A 47 -10.12 15.88 -12.29
N THR A 48 -11.33 15.79 -12.87
CA THR A 48 -11.55 15.18 -14.19
C THR A 48 -10.92 15.93 -15.36
N GLU A 49 -10.42 17.14 -15.14
CA GLU A 49 -9.70 17.93 -16.14
C GLU A 49 -8.19 17.66 -16.10
N ALA A 50 -7.68 17.09 -15.01
CA ALA A 50 -6.28 16.76 -14.88
C ALA A 50 -5.89 15.56 -15.75
N GLY A 51 -4.76 15.70 -16.42
CA GLY A 51 -4.16 14.59 -17.17
C GLY A 51 -3.75 13.45 -16.25
N VAL A 52 -4.09 12.23 -16.63
CA VAL A 52 -3.66 11.03 -15.91
C VAL A 52 -2.30 10.58 -16.45
N PRO A 53 -1.24 10.54 -15.62
CA PRO A 53 0.07 10.12 -16.07
C PRO A 53 0.14 8.59 -16.25
N ASP A 54 0.93 8.13 -17.24
CA ASP A 54 1.09 6.70 -17.55
C ASP A 54 1.66 5.89 -16.38
N ASN A 55 2.44 6.55 -15.51
CA ASN A 55 3.10 5.95 -14.36
C ASN A 55 2.35 6.16 -13.03
N LEU A 56 1.06 6.55 -13.06
CA LEU A 56 0.25 6.89 -11.88
C LEU A 56 0.38 5.90 -10.71
N LEU A 57 0.45 4.60 -11.02
CA LEU A 57 0.44 3.52 -10.03
C LEU A 57 1.78 2.77 -9.92
N ASP A 58 2.82 3.20 -10.64
CA ASP A 58 4.06 2.43 -10.77
C ASP A 58 4.78 2.31 -9.42
N GLU A 59 4.98 3.45 -8.75
CA GLU A 59 5.75 3.50 -7.52
C GLU A 59 5.03 2.81 -6.36
N THR A 60 3.73 3.07 -6.22
CA THR A 60 2.93 2.42 -5.17
C THR A 60 2.80 0.92 -5.41
N SER A 61 2.73 0.47 -6.68
CA SER A 61 2.77 -0.96 -7.02
C SER A 61 4.10 -1.61 -6.65
N ARG A 62 5.23 -0.92 -6.90
CA ARG A 62 6.58 -1.36 -6.50
C ARG A 62 6.71 -1.49 -4.98
N MET A 63 6.23 -0.48 -4.24
CA MET A 63 6.21 -0.50 -2.78
C MET A 63 5.37 -1.66 -2.25
N ILE A 64 4.12 -1.80 -2.70
CA ILE A 64 3.23 -2.91 -2.30
C ILE A 64 3.91 -4.26 -2.53
N GLN A 65 4.52 -4.46 -3.70
CA GLN A 65 5.21 -5.70 -4.03
C GLN A 65 6.40 -5.97 -3.08
N SER A 66 7.20 -4.94 -2.79
CA SER A 66 8.34 -5.04 -1.86
C SER A 66 7.90 -5.47 -0.46
N GLU A 67 6.90 -4.79 0.09
CA GLU A 67 6.43 -5.06 1.46
C GLU A 67 5.76 -6.43 1.60
N ILE A 68 5.04 -6.89 0.56
CA ILE A 68 4.48 -8.25 0.52
C ILE A 68 5.61 -9.28 0.57
N PHE A 69 6.65 -9.11 -0.23
CA PHE A 69 7.78 -10.04 -0.22
C PHE A 69 8.52 -10.02 1.12
N ALA A 70 8.73 -8.85 1.70
CA ALA A 70 9.34 -8.73 3.01
C ALA A 70 8.55 -9.49 4.09
N LEU A 71 7.22 -9.30 4.13
CA LEU A 71 6.34 -10.03 5.04
C LEU A 71 6.40 -11.55 4.81
N GLN A 72 6.31 -12.01 3.55
CA GLN A 72 6.35 -13.44 3.22
C GLN A 72 7.69 -14.11 3.52
N SER A 73 8.79 -13.34 3.47
CA SER A 73 10.13 -13.82 3.79
C SER A 73 10.45 -13.86 5.29
N THR A 74 9.56 -13.34 6.13
CA THR A 74 9.80 -13.25 7.57
C THR A 74 9.53 -14.59 8.25
N ASP A 75 10.56 -15.20 8.82
CA ASP A 75 10.41 -16.41 9.62
C ASP A 75 10.07 -16.05 11.08
N TYR A 76 8.79 -16.20 11.45
CA TYR A 76 8.33 -16.04 12.83
C TYR A 76 8.03 -17.40 13.44
N ALA A 77 8.96 -17.93 14.25
CA ALA A 77 8.85 -19.24 14.89
C ALA A 77 8.86 -19.15 16.43
N PRO A 78 7.77 -18.69 17.07
CA PRO A 78 7.67 -18.60 18.53
C PRO A 78 7.56 -19.98 19.18
N PHE A 79 8.14 -20.16 20.38
CA PHE A 79 8.08 -21.43 21.12
C PHE A 79 6.65 -21.87 21.53
N LYS A 80 5.71 -20.93 21.62
CA LYS A 80 4.34 -21.22 22.06
C LYS A 80 3.55 -21.88 20.92
N GLN A 81 3.16 -23.15 21.10
CA GLN A 81 2.37 -23.93 20.12
C GLN A 81 1.08 -23.26 19.63
N LYS A 82 0.45 -22.39 20.45
CA LYS A 82 -0.76 -21.63 20.09
C LYS A 82 -0.48 -20.13 20.10
N ASN A 83 0.38 -19.68 19.18
CA ASN A 83 0.67 -18.27 19.00
C ASN A 83 -0.30 -17.66 17.97
N LEU A 84 -1.17 -16.75 18.43
CA LEU A 84 -2.18 -16.10 17.59
C LEU A 84 -1.56 -15.24 16.49
N LEU A 85 -0.45 -14.56 16.76
CA LEU A 85 0.26 -13.77 15.76
C LEU A 85 0.85 -14.64 14.65
N LEU A 86 1.40 -15.81 15.00
CA LEU A 86 1.88 -16.77 13.99
C LEU A 86 0.73 -17.20 13.06
N THR A 87 -0.41 -17.57 13.63
CA THR A 87 -1.58 -17.98 12.85
C THR A 87 -2.09 -16.84 11.96
N ALA A 88 -2.19 -15.62 12.50
CA ALA A 88 -2.61 -14.44 11.74
C ALA A 88 -1.62 -14.12 10.60
N HIS A 89 -0.32 -14.15 10.87
CA HIS A 89 0.73 -13.87 9.89
C HIS A 89 0.74 -14.89 8.76
N GLN A 90 0.65 -16.19 9.08
CA GLN A 90 0.58 -17.25 8.06
C GLN A 90 -0.68 -17.15 7.20
N LYS A 91 -1.84 -16.86 7.83
CA LYS A 91 -3.10 -16.64 7.12
C LYS A 91 -2.96 -15.46 6.16
N PHE A 92 -2.48 -14.32 6.65
CA PHE A 92 -2.26 -13.13 5.86
C PHE A 92 -1.33 -13.43 4.68
N CYS A 93 -0.14 -13.97 4.91
CA CYS A 93 0.83 -14.24 3.84
C CYS A 93 0.28 -15.16 2.73
N ARG A 94 -0.53 -16.15 3.09
CA ARG A 94 -1.18 -17.07 2.14
C ARG A 94 -2.25 -16.36 1.31
N GLU A 95 -3.07 -15.52 1.94
CA GLU A 95 -4.17 -14.80 1.27
C GLU A 95 -3.62 -13.65 0.41
N THR A 96 -2.62 -12.92 0.90
CA THR A 96 -1.97 -11.78 0.24
C THR A 96 -1.40 -12.17 -1.14
N ALA A 97 -0.84 -13.37 -1.28
CA ALA A 97 -0.32 -13.85 -2.56
C ALA A 97 -1.39 -13.94 -3.67
N ILE A 98 -2.64 -14.22 -3.31
CA ILE A 98 -3.76 -14.38 -4.25
C ILE A 98 -4.45 -13.03 -4.46
N ASP A 99 -4.74 -12.34 -3.36
CA ASP A 99 -5.59 -11.16 -3.35
C ASP A 99 -4.91 -9.91 -3.92
N PHE A 100 -3.58 -9.83 -3.87
CA PHE A 100 -2.83 -8.65 -4.30
C PHE A 100 -2.34 -8.73 -5.75
N GLN A 101 -2.34 -9.91 -6.36
CA GLN A 101 -1.96 -10.07 -7.77
C GLN A 101 -2.81 -9.21 -8.72
N PRO A 102 -4.14 -9.12 -8.56
CA PRO A 102 -4.97 -8.20 -9.36
C PRO A 102 -4.61 -6.72 -9.17
N ILE A 103 -4.12 -6.33 -7.99
CA ILE A 103 -3.70 -4.96 -7.68
C ILE A 103 -2.42 -4.64 -8.42
N LEU A 104 -1.40 -5.50 -8.32
CA LEU A 104 -0.11 -5.33 -9.00
C LEU A 104 -0.27 -5.30 -10.54
N LYS A 105 -1.17 -6.14 -11.08
CA LYS A 105 -1.51 -6.12 -12.51
C LYS A 105 -2.31 -4.89 -12.93
N GLY A 106 -2.91 -4.17 -11.98
CA GLY A 106 -3.69 -2.96 -12.22
C GLY A 106 -2.88 -1.81 -12.84
N CYS A 107 -1.60 -1.69 -12.50
CA CYS A 107 -0.68 -0.73 -13.13
C CYS A 107 -0.64 -0.90 -14.66
N ASN A 108 -0.46 -2.14 -15.13
CA ASN A 108 -0.45 -2.43 -16.57
C ASN A 108 -1.82 -2.17 -17.21
N ALA A 109 -2.92 -2.48 -16.50
CA ALA A 109 -4.26 -2.21 -17.00
C ALA A 109 -4.51 -0.70 -17.22
N VAL A 110 -4.04 0.15 -16.30
CA VAL A 110 -4.12 1.61 -16.44
C VAL A 110 -3.34 2.09 -17.65
N LYS A 111 -2.09 1.65 -17.82
CA LYS A 111 -1.27 1.98 -18.99
C LYS A 111 -1.92 1.58 -20.31
N ILE A 112 -2.49 0.37 -20.36
CA ILE A 112 -3.23 -0.12 -21.53
C ILE A 112 -4.45 0.77 -21.79
N ALA A 113 -5.21 1.15 -20.76
CA ALA A 113 -6.38 1.99 -20.91
C ALA A 113 -6.03 3.39 -21.42
N ILE A 114 -4.98 4.02 -20.87
CA ILE A 114 -4.49 5.32 -21.36
C ILE A 114 -4.09 5.22 -22.83
N ASN A 115 -3.34 4.19 -23.21
CA ASN A 115 -2.93 4.00 -24.60
C ASN A 115 -4.12 3.77 -25.54
N LYS A 116 -5.18 3.09 -25.09
CA LYS A 116 -6.42 2.96 -25.87
C LYS A 116 -7.08 4.33 -26.10
N VAL A 117 -7.22 5.15 -25.06
CA VAL A 117 -7.76 6.52 -25.20
C VAL A 117 -6.92 7.35 -26.17
N LYS A 118 -5.58 7.30 -26.06
CA LYS A 118 -4.66 7.99 -26.98
C LYS A 118 -4.89 7.55 -28.43
N ILE A 119 -5.05 6.25 -28.68
CA ILE A 119 -5.34 5.71 -30.01
C ILE A 119 -6.70 6.21 -30.53
N ASP A 120 -7.73 6.20 -29.69
CA ASP A 120 -9.07 6.64 -30.07
C ASP A 120 -9.10 8.13 -30.46
N TYR A 121 -8.37 8.98 -29.74
CA TYR A 121 -8.21 10.39 -30.10
C TYR A 121 -7.52 10.58 -31.46
N LEU A 122 -6.46 9.81 -31.72
CA LEU A 122 -5.76 9.85 -33.00
C LEU A 122 -6.66 9.41 -34.15
N GLN A 123 -7.46 8.36 -33.97
CA GLN A 123 -8.43 7.89 -34.97
C GLN A 123 -9.51 8.92 -35.27
N GLN A 124 -9.89 9.74 -34.28
CA GLN A 124 -10.87 10.82 -34.41
C GLN A 124 -10.26 12.13 -34.93
N ASN A 125 -8.97 12.16 -35.28
CA ASN A 125 -8.22 13.38 -35.64
C ASN A 125 -8.24 14.47 -34.55
N VAL A 126 -8.43 14.08 -33.28
CA VAL A 126 -8.35 15.00 -32.14
C VAL A 126 -6.89 15.05 -31.69
N LEU A 127 -6.18 16.09 -32.11
CA LEU A 127 -4.77 16.29 -31.77
C LEU A 127 -4.62 16.93 -30.39
N ASN A 128 -3.59 16.52 -29.64
CA ASN A 128 -3.16 17.12 -28.37
C ASN A 128 -4.20 17.11 -27.24
N ARG A 129 -5.24 16.28 -27.32
CA ARG A 129 -6.16 16.10 -26.19
C ARG A 129 -5.48 15.29 -25.09
N ILE A 130 -5.54 15.83 -23.88
CA ILE A 130 -5.01 15.19 -22.67
C ILE A 130 -5.97 14.07 -22.27
N VAL A 131 -5.42 12.90 -21.95
CA VAL A 131 -6.19 11.79 -21.39
C VAL A 131 -6.50 12.08 -19.93
N THR A 132 -7.76 12.07 -19.56
CA THR A 132 -8.23 12.33 -18.20
C THR A 132 -8.94 11.10 -17.60
N SER A 133 -9.19 11.14 -16.30
CA SER A 133 -9.87 10.05 -15.59
C SER A 133 -11.33 9.84 -16.01
N ALA A 134 -11.89 10.75 -16.80
CA ALA A 134 -13.26 10.67 -17.31
C ALA A 134 -13.36 9.95 -18.66
N ASP A 135 -12.23 9.66 -19.33
CA ASP A 135 -12.24 8.96 -20.60
C ASP A 135 -12.44 7.46 -20.42
N GLU A 136 -13.28 6.85 -21.27
CA GLU A 136 -13.36 5.39 -21.36
C GLU A 136 -12.29 4.87 -22.34
N PRO A 137 -11.66 3.71 -22.06
CA PRO A 137 -11.94 2.74 -20.99
C PRO A 137 -11.24 3.03 -19.64
N LEU A 138 -10.54 4.16 -19.50
CA LEU A 138 -9.70 4.47 -18.33
C LEU A 138 -10.53 4.64 -17.05
N GLN A 139 -11.67 5.33 -17.12
CA GLN A 139 -12.59 5.51 -15.99
C GLN A 139 -12.99 4.17 -15.37
N THR A 140 -13.39 3.21 -16.20
CA THR A 140 -13.76 1.85 -15.77
C THR A 140 -12.58 1.14 -15.07
N VAL A 141 -11.38 1.19 -15.67
CA VAL A 141 -10.19 0.55 -15.11
C VAL A 141 -9.79 1.15 -13.77
N LEU A 142 -9.81 2.48 -13.63
CA LEU A 142 -9.52 3.17 -12.37
C LEU A 142 -10.53 2.79 -11.28
N SER A 143 -11.82 2.69 -11.62
CA SER A 143 -12.87 2.32 -10.67
C SER A 143 -12.73 0.87 -10.18
N ILE A 144 -12.43 -0.07 -11.08
CA ILE A 144 -12.15 -1.46 -10.71
C ILE A 144 -10.92 -1.53 -9.79
N GLN A 145 -9.87 -0.78 -10.11
CA GLN A 145 -8.65 -0.77 -9.32
C GLN A 145 -8.87 -0.14 -7.94
N LEU A 146 -9.65 0.92 -7.85
CA LEU A 146 -10.02 1.57 -6.59
C LEU A 146 -10.73 0.60 -5.64
N GLY A 147 -11.65 -0.21 -6.17
CA GLY A 147 -12.34 -1.26 -5.40
C GLY A 147 -11.35 -2.27 -4.81
N ARG A 148 -10.47 -2.81 -5.66
CA ARG A 148 -9.45 -3.79 -5.25
C ARG A 148 -8.51 -3.25 -4.17
N VAL A 149 -8.00 -2.04 -4.36
CA VAL A 149 -7.10 -1.39 -3.40
C VAL A 149 -7.81 -1.11 -2.09
N SER A 150 -9.08 -0.69 -2.13
CA SER A 150 -9.87 -0.45 -0.91
C SER A 150 -10.11 -1.72 -0.11
N ASP A 151 -10.38 -2.84 -0.77
CA ASP A 151 -10.54 -4.14 -0.11
C ASP A 151 -9.23 -4.63 0.51
N ALA A 152 -8.11 -4.50 -0.20
CA ALA A 152 -6.80 -4.85 0.33
C ALA A 152 -6.41 -3.96 1.52
N LEU A 153 -6.66 -2.64 1.44
CA LEU A 153 -6.39 -1.71 2.52
C LEU A 153 -7.14 -2.11 3.80
N ARG A 154 -8.41 -2.53 3.68
CA ARG A 154 -9.20 -3.04 4.81
C ARG A 154 -8.59 -4.32 5.40
N LYS A 155 -8.15 -5.27 4.57
CA LYS A 155 -7.50 -6.50 5.04
C LYS A 155 -6.20 -6.21 5.80
N VAL A 156 -5.40 -5.25 5.32
CA VAL A 156 -4.18 -4.83 6.01
C VAL A 156 -4.49 -4.08 7.32
N ASP A 157 -5.53 -3.24 7.36
CA ASP A 157 -6.01 -2.60 8.61
C ASP A 157 -6.39 -3.64 9.67
N GLU A 158 -7.16 -4.66 9.29
CA GLU A 158 -7.54 -5.77 10.16
C GLU A 158 -6.31 -6.53 10.66
N TYR A 159 -5.34 -6.78 9.78
CA TYR A 159 -4.10 -7.46 10.14
C TYR A 159 -3.24 -6.65 11.13
N LEU A 160 -3.09 -5.34 10.92
CA LEU A 160 -2.38 -4.44 11.83
C LEU A 160 -3.03 -4.38 13.21
N LYS A 161 -4.37 -4.36 13.27
CA LYS A 161 -5.12 -4.46 14.54
C LYS A 161 -4.86 -5.76 15.28
N ASP A 162 -4.81 -6.89 14.56
CA ASP A 162 -4.52 -8.19 15.17
C ASP A 162 -3.10 -8.24 15.75
N ILE A 163 -2.11 -7.69 15.04
CA ILE A 163 -0.72 -7.59 15.53
C ILE A 163 -0.65 -6.71 16.77
N ASP A 164 -1.22 -5.50 16.72
CA ASP A 164 -1.12 -4.54 17.81
C ASP A 164 -1.86 -5.04 19.07
N LYS A 165 -3.04 -5.64 18.89
CA LYS A 165 -3.78 -6.32 19.97
C LYS A 165 -2.96 -7.46 20.59
N TYR A 166 -2.29 -8.27 19.77
CA TYR A 166 -1.41 -9.33 20.28
C TYR A 166 -0.22 -8.75 21.07
N CYS A 167 0.32 -7.63 20.63
CA CYS A 167 1.44 -6.93 21.25
C CYS A 167 1.01 -5.97 22.39
N ASN A 168 -0.20 -6.11 22.93
CA ASN A 168 -0.75 -5.27 23.99
C ASN A 168 -0.71 -3.76 23.67
N GLN A 169 -1.10 -3.39 22.45
CA GLN A 169 -1.15 -2.00 21.96
C GLN A 169 0.21 -1.28 21.98
N ARG A 170 1.31 -2.04 21.91
CA ARG A 170 2.67 -1.49 21.91
C ARG A 170 2.90 -0.46 20.80
N TYR A 171 2.21 -0.60 19.67
CA TYR A 171 2.46 0.24 18.50
C TYR A 171 1.43 1.35 18.32
N ASP A 172 0.31 1.32 19.03
CA ASP A 172 -0.75 2.33 18.95
C ASP A 172 -1.23 2.52 17.49
N TRP A 173 -1.63 1.42 16.85
CA TRP A 173 -1.96 1.39 15.42
C TRP A 173 -3.02 2.43 15.04
N GLU A 174 -4.07 2.59 15.85
CA GLU A 174 -5.14 3.56 15.58
C GLU A 174 -4.61 5.00 15.49
N LYS A 175 -3.67 5.37 16.36
CA LYS A 175 -3.03 6.68 16.31
C LYS A 175 -2.18 6.84 15.05
N GLN A 176 -1.37 5.84 14.70
CA GLN A 176 -0.57 5.87 13.47
C GLN A 176 -1.45 5.96 12.23
N ARG A 177 -2.56 5.20 12.19
CA ARG A 177 -3.55 5.27 11.12
C ARG A 177 -4.15 6.66 11.01
N GLY A 178 -4.54 7.27 12.13
CA GLY A 178 -5.04 8.63 12.19
C GLY A 178 -4.04 9.63 11.59
N GLN A 179 -2.77 9.52 11.96
CA GLN A 179 -1.69 10.37 11.43
C GLN A 179 -1.48 10.21 9.93
N ILE A 180 -1.51 8.98 9.41
CA ILE A 180 -1.40 8.72 7.95
C ILE A 180 -2.51 9.44 7.20
N HIS A 181 -3.75 9.42 7.72
CA HIS A 181 -4.88 10.07 7.06
C HIS A 181 -4.84 11.59 7.19
N SER A 182 -4.46 12.11 8.36
CA SER A 182 -4.41 13.57 8.60
C SER A 182 -3.27 14.26 7.85
N ASN A 183 -2.16 13.55 7.63
CA ASN A 183 -0.98 14.11 6.99
C ASN A 183 -1.01 13.96 5.46
N TYR A 184 -2.06 13.37 4.90
CA TYR A 184 -2.21 13.27 3.47
C TYR A 184 -2.42 14.65 2.84
N VAL A 185 -1.58 14.98 1.85
CA VAL A 185 -1.73 16.17 1.02
C VAL A 185 -2.11 15.71 -0.37
N ASN A 186 -3.13 16.34 -0.96
CA ASN A 186 -3.60 16.01 -2.31
C ASN A 186 -2.46 16.20 -3.33
N ILE A 187 -2.37 15.31 -4.32
CA ILE A 187 -1.28 15.31 -5.29
C ILE A 187 -1.15 16.63 -6.08
N PHE A 188 -2.26 17.33 -6.33
CA PHE A 188 -2.28 18.60 -7.04
C PHE A 188 -1.90 19.77 -6.14
N GLU A 189 -2.21 19.70 -4.84
CA GLU A 189 -1.78 20.69 -3.85
C GLU A 189 -0.28 20.58 -3.59
N ALA A 190 0.24 19.36 -3.41
CA ALA A 190 1.66 19.10 -3.24
C ALA A 190 2.48 19.64 -4.43
N TRP A 191 1.96 19.49 -5.65
CA TRP A 191 2.63 19.97 -6.86
C TRP A 191 2.62 21.51 -6.99
N ASN A 192 1.64 22.19 -6.39
CA ASN A 192 1.62 23.65 -6.34
C ASN A 192 2.66 24.18 -5.34
N PHE A 193 2.83 23.52 -4.19
CA PHE A 193 3.87 23.87 -3.21
C PHE A 193 5.30 23.77 -3.79
N GLU A 194 5.59 22.72 -4.58
CA GLU A 194 6.90 22.58 -5.24
C GLU A 194 7.18 23.70 -6.24
N LYS A 195 6.16 24.15 -6.99
CA LYS A 195 6.29 25.26 -7.95
C LYS A 195 6.51 26.60 -7.27
N GLU A 196 5.97 26.80 -6.08
CA GLU A 196 6.21 28.02 -5.29
C GLU A 196 7.64 28.06 -4.75
N PHE A 197 8.14 26.94 -4.22
CA PHE A 197 9.53 26.83 -3.77
C PHE A 197 10.56 27.06 -4.89
N GLN A 198 10.29 26.57 -6.09
CA GLN A 198 11.18 26.76 -7.25
C GLN A 198 11.18 28.19 -7.81
N LYS A 199 10.18 29.02 -7.48
CA LYS A 199 10.15 30.43 -7.88
C LYS A 199 10.94 31.35 -6.93
N GLU A 200 11.25 30.88 -5.73
CA GLU A 200 11.98 31.64 -4.70
C GLU A 200 13.49 31.35 -4.69
N THR A 201 13.99 30.53 -5.62
CA THR A 201 15.42 30.21 -5.79
C THR A 201 15.96 30.74 -7.11
#